data_AF-A0A365ZHU1-F1
#
_entry.id   AF-A0A365ZHU1-F1
#
_cell.length_a   1.000
_cell.length_b   1.000
_cell.length_c   1.000
_cell.angle_alpha   90.00
_cell.angle_beta   90.00
_cell.angle_gamma   90.00
#
_symmetry.space_group_name_H-M   'P 1'
#
loop_
_entity.id
_entity.type
_entity.pdbx_description
1 polymer ?
#
loop_
_entity_poly.entity_id
_entity_poly.type
_entity_poly.pdbx_seq_one_letter_code
_entity_poly.pdbx_strand_id
1 'polypeptide(L)'
;MGRPQRTRRMDASPNGELGARLRAARALVTPADVGLAGGRRRRAARLRREEVAALAGVSVAWYTWLEQGRVTTSRQVIDAVCRALRMGPAAHRYALSLAGFSPEASLGDGAAVGQGTRALIDGWPHTAAVVTDGRFDVLASNAAHRQLWGDPDALPPPRRNVLLHLASSPALWNAEALLRGLYEQFRAVTGQVPDDARAAEIVHALTEERPDVVHWWRCRAVEDFRPTTVAVG
;
A
#
# COMPACT_ATOMS: atom_id res chain seq x y z
N MET A 1 33.35 -34.49 -7.74
CA MET A 1 32.35 -34.26 -6.66
C MET A 1 32.38 -32.77 -6.30
N GLY A 2 31.69 -31.94 -7.09
CA GLY A 2 31.69 -30.49 -6.94
C GLY A 2 30.57 -30.03 -6.02
N ARG A 3 30.90 -29.34 -4.93
CA ARG A 3 29.91 -28.67 -4.07
C ARG A 3 29.20 -27.59 -4.89
N PRO A 4 27.86 -27.55 -4.96
CA PRO A 4 27.18 -26.43 -5.58
C PRO A 4 27.40 -25.19 -4.72
N GLN A 5 27.98 -24.16 -5.33
CA GLN A 5 28.09 -22.83 -4.76
C GLN A 5 26.68 -22.27 -4.60
N ARG A 6 26.24 -22.14 -3.35
CA ARG A 6 25.04 -21.38 -2.99
C ARG A 6 25.32 -19.92 -3.35
N THR A 7 24.80 -19.45 -4.48
CA THR A 7 24.68 -18.03 -4.79
C THR A 7 23.85 -17.38 -3.68
N ARG A 8 24.54 -16.72 -2.74
CA ARG A 8 23.95 -15.87 -1.71
C ARG A 8 23.26 -14.72 -2.44
N ARG A 9 21.95 -14.82 -2.68
CA ARG A 9 21.13 -13.63 -2.93
C ARG A 9 21.37 -12.71 -1.73
N MET A 10 21.92 -11.53 -1.97
CA MET A 10 21.95 -10.48 -0.98
C MET A 10 20.51 -10.00 -0.81
N ASP A 11 19.77 -10.65 0.09
CA ASP A 11 18.49 -10.13 0.54
C ASP A 11 18.78 -8.75 1.15
N ALA A 12 18.35 -7.70 0.46
CA ALA A 12 18.52 -6.34 0.96
C ALA A 12 17.78 -6.25 2.29
N SER A 13 18.48 -5.88 3.36
CA SER A 13 17.82 -5.69 4.66
C SER A 13 16.77 -4.58 4.52
N PRO A 14 15.62 -4.64 5.23
CA PRO A 14 14.59 -3.61 5.17
C PRO A 14 15.14 -2.19 5.40
N ASN A 15 16.12 -2.05 6.30
CA ASN A 15 16.83 -0.79 6.54
C ASN A 15 17.68 -0.33 5.33
N GLY A 16 18.31 -1.27 4.62
CA GLY A 16 19.07 -0.97 3.40
C GLY A 16 18.18 -0.51 2.25
N GLU A 17 17.01 -1.14 2.11
CA GLU A 17 16.00 -0.76 1.12
C GLU A 17 15.38 0.62 1.44
N LEU A 18 15.05 0.87 2.71
CA LEU A 18 14.64 2.19 3.19
C LEU A 18 15.68 3.24 2.83
N GLY A 19 16.95 3.00 3.16
CA GLY A 19 18.04 3.91 2.87
C GLY A 19 18.22 4.20 1.38
N ALA A 20 18.07 3.18 0.52
CA ALA A 20 18.09 3.34 -0.93
C ALA A 20 16.93 4.19 -1.45
N ARG A 21 15.71 3.99 -0.92
CA ARG A 21 14.52 4.75 -1.30
C ARG A 21 14.62 6.22 -0.90
N LEU A 22 15.11 6.51 0.30
CA LEU A 22 15.34 7.90 0.76
C LEU A 22 16.38 8.61 -0.11
N ARG A 23 17.46 7.91 -0.49
CA ARG A 23 18.47 8.45 -1.40
C ARG A 23 17.89 8.75 -2.78
N ALA A 24 17.06 7.85 -3.33
CA ALA A 24 16.41 8.04 -4.61
C ALA A 24 15.45 9.24 -4.58
N ALA A 25 14.60 9.35 -3.56
CA ALA A 25 13.69 10.49 -3.38
C ALA A 25 14.46 11.82 -3.29
N ARG A 26 15.57 11.87 -2.53
CA ARG A 26 16.42 13.06 -2.43
C ARG A 26 17.01 13.50 -3.78
N ALA A 27 17.31 12.54 -4.67
CA ALA A 27 17.82 12.82 -6.01
C ALA A 27 16.75 13.36 -6.97
N LEU A 28 15.47 13.37 -6.59
CA LEU A 28 14.36 13.90 -7.39
C LEU A 28 13.92 15.29 -6.93
N VAL A 29 14.08 15.63 -5.65
CA VAL A 29 13.65 16.92 -5.09
C VAL A 29 14.68 18.00 -5.36
N THR A 30 14.23 19.15 -5.84
CA THR A 30 15.04 20.36 -5.98
C THR A 30 14.91 21.26 -4.75
N PRO A 31 15.89 22.12 -4.47
CA PRO A 31 15.80 23.10 -3.38
C PRO A 31 14.58 24.03 -3.51
N ALA A 32 14.22 24.40 -4.74
CA ALA A 32 13.08 25.27 -5.00
C ALA A 32 11.76 24.60 -4.58
N ASP A 33 11.64 23.27 -4.76
CA ASP A 33 10.44 22.52 -4.37
C ASP A 33 10.16 22.59 -2.87
N VAL A 34 11.18 22.89 -2.04
CA VAL A 34 11.08 22.99 -0.58
C VAL A 34 11.32 24.42 -0.07
N GLY A 35 11.22 25.42 -0.96
CA GLY A 35 11.33 26.84 -0.60
C GLY A 35 12.75 27.31 -0.28
N LEU A 36 13.77 26.52 -0.60
CA LEU A 36 15.18 26.91 -0.41
C LEU A 36 15.69 27.67 -1.64
N ALA A 37 16.31 28.82 -1.40
CA ALA A 37 16.89 29.64 -2.46
C ALA A 37 17.99 28.86 -3.20
N GLY A 38 17.90 28.82 -4.54
CA GLY A 38 18.97 28.36 -5.41
C GLY A 38 20.12 29.37 -5.42
N GLY A 39 20.91 29.43 -4.35
CA GLY A 39 21.96 30.43 -4.18
C GLY A 39 22.95 30.48 -5.37
N ARG A 40 23.43 31.69 -5.69
CA ARG A 40 24.23 32.09 -6.87
C ARG A 40 25.55 31.32 -7.11
N ARG A 41 25.92 30.37 -6.24
CA ARG A 41 27.14 29.53 -6.29
C ARG A 41 26.86 28.03 -6.12
N ARG A 42 25.63 27.58 -6.36
CA ARG A 42 25.24 26.19 -6.07
C ARG A 42 25.61 25.23 -7.22
N ARG A 43 26.52 24.28 -6.95
CA ARG A 43 26.89 23.19 -7.88
C ARG A 43 25.92 22.00 -7.91
N ALA A 44 25.10 21.80 -6.88
CA ALA A 44 24.23 20.63 -6.76
C ALA A 44 22.79 20.95 -7.18
N ALA A 45 22.29 20.27 -8.21
CA ALA A 45 20.95 20.42 -8.78
C ALA A 45 19.82 19.79 -7.96
N ARG A 46 20.14 19.07 -6.88
CA ARG A 46 19.21 18.30 -6.04
C ARG A 46 19.44 18.56 -4.55
N LEU A 47 18.51 18.13 -3.71
CA LEU A 47 18.60 18.31 -2.27
C LEU A 47 19.83 17.63 -1.68
N ARG A 48 20.52 18.34 -0.78
CA ARG A 48 21.66 17.82 -0.04
C ARG A 48 21.20 17.14 1.24
N ARG A 49 22.06 16.28 1.80
CA ARG A 49 21.80 15.64 3.09
C ARG A 49 21.59 16.64 4.21
N GLU A 50 22.43 17.67 4.23
CA GLU A 50 22.38 18.78 5.18
C GLU A 50 21.04 19.54 5.15
N GLU A 51 20.43 19.68 3.97
CA GLU A 51 19.13 20.35 3.82
C GLU A 51 17.97 19.45 4.24
N VAL A 52 17.99 18.16 3.87
CA VAL A 52 16.99 17.20 4.36
C VAL A 52 17.03 17.12 5.88
N ALA A 53 18.24 17.04 6.45
CA ALA A 53 18.44 16.98 7.89
C ALA A 53 17.86 18.22 8.60
N ALA A 54 18.14 19.41 8.07
CA ALA A 54 17.58 20.66 8.59
C ALA A 54 16.05 20.71 8.49
N LEU A 55 15.48 20.35 7.33
CA LEU A 55 14.03 20.32 7.11
C LEU A 55 13.31 19.27 7.97
N ALA A 56 13.98 18.16 8.28
CA ALA A 56 13.44 17.07 9.09
C ALA A 56 13.73 17.22 10.59
N GLY A 57 14.50 18.24 11.01
CA GLY A 57 14.87 18.46 12.41
C GLY A 57 15.81 17.39 12.99
N VAL A 58 16.67 16.79 12.16
CA VAL A 58 17.65 15.76 12.56
C VAL A 58 19.08 16.18 12.24
N SER A 59 20.08 15.52 12.81
CA SER A 59 21.48 15.80 12.49
C SER A 59 21.88 15.22 11.11
N VAL A 60 22.83 15.86 10.43
CA VAL A 60 23.33 15.42 9.12
C VAL A 60 23.97 14.04 9.19
N ALA A 61 24.72 13.77 10.25
CA ALA A 61 25.33 12.46 10.50
C ALA A 61 24.25 11.38 10.67
N TRP A 62 23.19 11.69 11.41
CA TRP A 62 22.08 10.78 11.63
C TRP A 62 21.34 10.44 10.32
N TYR A 63 20.99 11.46 9.51
CA TYR A 63 20.37 11.24 8.20
C TYR A 63 21.28 10.44 7.24
N THR A 64 22.60 10.62 7.34
CA THR A 64 23.57 9.85 6.56
C THR A 64 23.56 8.37 6.92
N TRP A 65 23.48 8.03 8.21
CA TRP A 65 23.36 6.63 8.64
C TRP A 65 22.01 6.02 8.27
N LEU A 66 20.95 6.82 8.25
CA LEU A 66 19.63 6.38 7.78
C LEU A 66 19.67 6.00 6.29
N GLU A 67 20.26 6.84 5.42
CA GLU A 67 20.46 6.49 4.00
C GLU A 67 21.33 5.23 3.81
N GLN A 68 22.22 4.93 4.75
CA GLN A 68 23.08 3.75 4.72
C GLN A 68 22.41 2.49 5.30
N GLY A 69 21.20 2.60 5.85
CA GLY A 69 20.49 1.50 6.48
C GLY A 69 21.15 0.99 7.77
N ARG A 70 21.92 1.85 8.46
CA ARG A 70 22.71 1.47 9.65
C ARG A 70 22.03 1.75 10.98
N VAL A 71 20.90 2.48 10.96
CA VAL A 71 20.15 2.87 12.15
C VAL A 71 18.68 2.54 11.96
N THR A 72 18.05 2.13 13.06
CA THR A 72 16.59 2.17 13.21
C THR A 72 16.18 3.52 13.77
N THR A 73 14.92 3.91 13.61
CA THR A 73 14.45 5.23 14.03
C THR A 73 12.98 5.20 14.42
N SER A 74 12.43 6.33 14.87
CA SER A 74 11.01 6.45 15.19
C SER A 74 10.16 6.78 13.97
N ARG A 75 8.86 6.46 14.05
CA ARG A 75 7.85 6.85 13.06
C ARG A 75 7.89 8.34 12.74
N GLN A 76 7.99 9.17 13.78
CA GLN A 76 8.03 10.63 13.67
C GLN A 76 9.20 11.11 12.81
N VAL A 77 10.37 10.48 12.92
CA VAL A 77 11.54 10.82 12.11
C VAL A 77 11.33 10.40 10.66
N ILE A 78 10.75 9.22 10.39
CA ILE A 78 10.40 8.81 9.03
C ILE A 78 9.38 9.78 8.41
N ASP A 79 8.36 10.19 9.17
CA ASP A 79 7.34 11.15 8.72
C ASP A 79 7.97 12.51 8.37
N ALA A 80 8.86 13.02 9.23
CA ALA A 80 9.57 14.27 8.99
C ALA A 80 10.46 14.21 7.75
N VAL A 81 11.21 13.12 7.57
CA VAL A 81 12.08 12.91 6.41
C VAL A 81 11.27 12.75 5.13
N CYS A 82 10.19 11.96 5.13
CA CYS A 82 9.33 11.77 3.95
C CYS A 82 8.68 13.08 3.50
N ARG A 83 8.26 13.92 4.46
CA ARG A 83 7.74 15.26 4.20
C ARG A 83 8.80 16.20 3.63
N ALA A 84 10.01 16.21 4.20
CA ALA A 84 11.14 17.00 3.67
C ALA A 84 11.51 16.58 2.23
N LEU A 85 11.34 15.29 1.91
CA LEU A 85 11.56 14.72 0.58
C LEU A 85 10.32 14.78 -0.33
N ARG A 86 9.24 15.45 0.09
CA ARG A 86 7.98 15.58 -0.65
C ARG A 86 7.47 14.25 -1.22
N MET A 87 7.65 13.16 -0.46
CA MET A 87 7.21 11.84 -0.89
C MET A 87 5.68 11.80 -0.91
N GLY A 88 5.12 11.24 -2.00
CA GLY A 88 3.68 11.01 -2.10
C GLY A 88 3.17 9.98 -1.07
N PRO A 89 1.84 9.92 -0.85
CA PRO A 89 1.24 9.06 0.19
C PRO A 89 1.62 7.57 0.08
N ALA A 90 1.59 6.97 -1.11
CA ALA A 90 2.08 5.60 -1.31
C ALA A 90 3.54 5.44 -0.89
N ALA A 91 4.41 6.35 -1.35
CA ALA A 91 5.84 6.27 -1.10
C ALA A 91 6.18 6.42 0.38
N HIS A 92 5.44 7.27 1.08
CA HIS A 92 5.54 7.48 2.53
C HIS A 92 5.06 6.26 3.31
N ARG A 93 3.90 5.68 2.97
CA ARG A 93 3.41 4.42 3.59
C ARG A 93 4.42 3.28 3.44
N TYR A 94 5.02 3.15 2.25
CA TYR A 94 6.03 2.12 2.02
C TYR A 94 7.33 2.37 2.79
N ALA A 95 7.76 3.63 2.93
CA ALA A 95 8.91 3.96 3.79
C ALA A 95 8.62 3.62 5.27
N LEU A 96 7.39 3.83 5.73
CA LEU A 96 6.96 3.44 7.07
C LEU A 96 6.95 1.91 7.24
N SER A 97 6.50 1.14 6.25
CA SER A 97 6.52 -0.33 6.33
C SER A 97 7.95 -0.88 6.38
N LEU A 98 8.87 -0.36 5.56
CA LEU A 98 10.29 -0.74 5.58
C LEU A 98 10.97 -0.40 6.91
N ALA A 99 10.48 0.63 7.62
CA ALA A 99 10.94 1.02 8.95
C ALA A 99 10.26 0.25 10.10
N GLY A 100 9.37 -0.71 9.80
CA GLY A 100 8.62 -1.47 10.80
C GLY A 100 7.45 -0.70 11.43
N PHE A 101 7.03 0.42 10.84
CA PHE A 101 5.90 1.25 11.27
C PHE A 101 4.69 1.11 10.36
N SER A 102 4.58 0.00 9.63
CA SER A 102 3.30 -0.33 9.04
C SER A 102 2.28 -0.30 10.18
N PRO A 103 1.14 0.43 10.07
CA PRO A 103 -0.01 -0.06 10.82
C PRO A 103 -0.10 -1.52 10.44
N GLU A 104 -0.21 -2.41 11.41
CA GLU A 104 -0.44 -3.81 11.13
C GLU A 104 -1.66 -3.91 10.20
N ALA A 105 -1.43 -3.85 8.89
CA ALA A 105 -2.01 -4.80 7.98
C ALA A 105 -1.31 -6.12 8.33
N SER A 106 -1.52 -6.57 9.58
CA SER A 106 -1.77 -7.96 9.81
C SER A 106 -2.77 -8.27 8.71
N LEU A 107 -2.35 -9.09 7.76
CA LEU A 107 -3.28 -9.87 6.97
C LEU A 107 -3.95 -10.80 7.98
N GLY A 108 -4.72 -10.21 8.89
CA GLY A 108 -5.13 -10.82 10.13
C GLY A 108 -6.04 -11.95 9.74
N ASP A 109 -5.72 -13.13 10.22
CA ASP A 109 -6.58 -14.30 10.03
C ASP A 109 -7.94 -13.99 10.64
N GLY A 110 -8.90 -13.53 9.83
CA GLY A 110 -10.30 -13.31 10.19
C GLY A 110 -10.53 -12.58 11.52
N ALA A 111 -9.66 -11.64 11.91
CA ALA A 111 -9.77 -10.98 13.21
C ALA A 111 -11.16 -10.32 13.32
N ALA A 112 -11.95 -10.78 14.31
CA ALA A 112 -13.33 -10.35 14.46
C ALA A 112 -13.42 -8.83 14.61
N VAL A 113 -14.29 -8.20 13.81
CA VAL A 113 -14.54 -6.76 13.88
C VAL A 113 -15.01 -6.40 15.29
N GLY A 114 -14.29 -5.49 15.95
CA GLY A 114 -14.69 -5.00 17.27
C GLY A 114 -16.10 -4.40 17.24
N GLN A 115 -16.86 -4.61 18.33
CA GLN A 115 -18.27 -4.20 18.43
C GLN A 115 -18.48 -2.70 18.12
N GLY A 116 -17.55 -1.82 18.49
CA GLY A 116 -17.62 -0.39 18.19
C GLY A 116 -17.59 -0.07 16.68
N THR A 117 -16.71 -0.72 15.92
CA THR A 117 -16.64 -0.55 14.46
C THR A 117 -17.90 -1.08 13.78
N ARG A 118 -18.45 -2.20 14.27
CA ARG A 118 -19.70 -2.74 13.75
C ARG A 118 -20.89 -1.81 14.01
N ALA A 119 -21.02 -1.34 15.25
CA ALA A 119 -22.04 -0.35 15.61
C ALA A 119 -21.92 0.95 14.80
N LEU A 120 -20.70 1.39 14.50
CA LEU A 120 -20.45 2.57 13.67
C LEU A 120 -21.02 2.41 12.26
N ILE A 121 -20.68 1.33 11.56
CA ILE A 121 -21.14 1.11 10.17
C ILE A 121 -22.64 0.83 10.12
N ASP A 122 -23.20 0.18 11.14
CA ASP A 122 -24.64 -0.07 11.26
C ASP A 122 -25.43 1.23 11.51
N GLY A 123 -24.78 2.26 12.08
CA GLY A 123 -25.34 3.61 12.23
C GLY A 123 -25.48 4.41 10.93
N TRP A 124 -25.08 3.86 9.78
CA TRP A 124 -25.16 4.52 8.47
C TRP A 124 -26.25 3.87 7.58
N PRO A 125 -27.54 4.19 7.80
CA PRO A 125 -28.64 3.47 7.15
C PRO A 125 -28.76 3.70 5.64
N HIS A 126 -28.18 4.79 5.12
CA HIS A 126 -28.26 5.18 3.71
C HIS A 126 -26.91 5.20 3.00
N THR A 127 -25.84 4.80 3.69
CA THR A 127 -24.49 4.76 3.12
C THR A 127 -23.97 3.33 3.22
N ALA A 128 -23.78 2.68 2.07
CA ALA A 128 -23.21 1.34 2.02
C ALA A 128 -21.79 1.33 2.61
N ALA A 129 -21.54 0.44 3.56
CA ALA A 129 -20.24 0.28 4.20
C ALA A 129 -19.86 -1.19 4.39
N VAL A 130 -18.58 -1.48 4.17
CA VAL A 130 -17.95 -2.79 4.36
C VAL A 130 -16.60 -2.61 5.04
N VAL A 131 -16.30 -3.52 5.96
CA VAL A 131 -15.01 -3.64 6.64
C VAL A 131 -14.32 -4.88 6.09
N THR A 132 -13.05 -4.75 5.74
CA THR A 132 -12.24 -5.82 5.17
C THR A 132 -10.91 -5.97 5.89
N ASP A 133 -10.29 -7.15 5.75
CA ASP A 133 -8.90 -7.35 6.10
C ASP A 133 -7.95 -6.85 4.98
N GLY A 134 -6.64 -7.04 5.15
CA GLY A 134 -5.66 -6.65 4.13
C GLY A 134 -5.75 -7.45 2.81
N ARG A 135 -6.44 -8.59 2.79
CA ARG A 135 -6.70 -9.41 1.61
C ARG A 135 -8.06 -9.11 0.97
N PHE A 136 -8.78 -8.11 1.48
CA PHE A 136 -10.12 -7.74 1.03
C PHE A 136 -11.20 -8.77 1.38
N ASP A 137 -10.90 -9.71 2.30
CA ASP A 137 -11.91 -10.60 2.86
C ASP A 137 -12.85 -9.77 3.76
N VAL A 138 -14.15 -10.02 3.65
CA VAL A 138 -15.19 -9.23 4.32
C VAL A 138 -15.27 -9.63 5.79
N LEU A 139 -15.06 -8.66 6.68
CA LEU A 139 -15.13 -8.84 8.13
C LEU A 139 -16.49 -8.35 8.70
N ALA A 140 -17.06 -7.29 8.11
CA ALA A 140 -18.41 -6.82 8.42
C ALA A 140 -19.01 -6.03 7.25
N SER A 141 -20.34 -6.01 7.15
CA SER A 141 -21.09 -5.17 6.23
C SER A 141 -22.31 -4.59 6.93
N ASN A 142 -22.76 -3.40 6.52
CA ASN A 142 -24.01 -2.83 7.01
C ASN A 142 -25.21 -3.19 6.12
N ALA A 143 -26.42 -2.89 6.57
CA ALA A 143 -27.65 -3.22 5.85
C ALA A 143 -27.70 -2.59 4.44
N ALA A 144 -27.28 -1.33 4.31
CA ALA A 144 -27.23 -0.63 3.02
C ALA A 144 -26.29 -1.32 2.02
N HIS A 145 -25.13 -1.80 2.47
CA HIS A 145 -24.22 -2.59 1.63
C HIS A 145 -24.88 -3.88 1.17
N ARG A 146 -25.49 -4.64 2.08
CA ARG A 146 -26.15 -5.92 1.72
C ARG A 146 -27.31 -5.72 0.75
N GLN A 147 -28.04 -4.63 0.89
CA GLN A 147 -29.13 -4.29 -0.04
C GLN A 147 -28.60 -3.93 -1.43
N LEU A 148 -27.52 -3.15 -1.49
CA LEU A 148 -26.97 -2.64 -2.75
C LEU A 148 -26.14 -3.70 -3.50
N TRP A 149 -25.32 -4.45 -2.76
CA TRP A 149 -24.31 -5.34 -3.31
C TRP A 149 -24.60 -6.81 -3.07
N GLY A 150 -25.60 -7.16 -2.27
CA GLY A 150 -25.84 -8.53 -1.83
C GLY A 150 -25.13 -8.84 -0.50
N ASP A 151 -25.64 -9.85 0.20
CA ASP A 151 -25.13 -10.24 1.52
C ASP A 151 -23.87 -11.12 1.40
N PRO A 152 -22.69 -10.65 1.86
CA PRO A 152 -21.49 -11.48 1.88
C PRO A 152 -21.66 -12.73 2.75
N ASP A 153 -22.48 -12.69 3.80
CA ASP A 153 -22.70 -13.84 4.68
C ASP A 153 -23.52 -14.96 4.01
N ALA A 154 -24.22 -14.65 2.91
CA ALA A 154 -24.90 -15.65 2.08
C ALA A 154 -23.94 -16.42 1.15
N LEU A 155 -22.70 -15.94 0.99
CA LEU A 155 -21.69 -16.59 0.15
C LEU A 155 -20.89 -17.64 0.94
N PRO A 156 -20.38 -18.70 0.25
CA PRO A 156 -19.42 -19.62 0.86
C PRO A 156 -18.18 -18.86 1.39
N PRO A 157 -17.58 -19.26 2.52
CA PRO A 157 -16.46 -18.53 3.13
C PRO A 157 -15.32 -18.15 2.16
N PRO A 158 -14.86 -19.01 1.23
CA PRO A 158 -13.81 -18.65 0.27
C PRO A 158 -14.20 -17.54 -0.71
N ARG A 159 -15.49 -17.30 -0.90
CA ARG A 159 -16.07 -16.28 -1.79
C ARG A 159 -16.39 -14.97 -1.07
N ARG A 160 -16.22 -14.89 0.26
CA ARG A 160 -16.48 -13.68 1.06
C ARG A 160 -15.38 -12.64 0.93
N ASN A 161 -15.09 -12.24 -0.30
CA ASN A 161 -14.06 -11.28 -0.65
C ASN A 161 -14.66 -10.19 -1.53
N VAL A 162 -14.33 -8.92 -1.26
CA VAL A 162 -14.88 -7.80 -2.02
C VAL A 162 -14.50 -7.88 -3.50
N LEU A 163 -13.27 -8.27 -3.85
CA LEU A 163 -12.86 -8.36 -5.26
C LEU A 163 -13.65 -9.43 -6.01
N LEU A 164 -13.81 -10.62 -5.41
CA LEU A 164 -14.59 -11.71 -6.02
C LEU A 164 -16.05 -11.31 -6.19
N HIS A 165 -16.63 -10.67 -5.18
CA HIS A 165 -18.02 -10.25 -5.23
C HIS A 165 -18.27 -9.20 -6.32
N LEU A 166 -17.38 -8.20 -6.45
CA LEU A 166 -17.50 -7.17 -7.48
C LEU A 166 -17.19 -7.72 -8.88
N ALA A 167 -16.22 -8.65 -9.01
CA ALA A 167 -15.87 -9.28 -10.28
C ALA A 167 -17.04 -10.11 -10.86
N SER A 168 -17.78 -10.78 -9.99
CA SER A 168 -18.98 -11.56 -10.31
C SER A 168 -20.22 -10.71 -10.61
N SER A 169 -20.23 -9.40 -10.35
CA SER A 169 -21.42 -8.55 -10.48
C SER A 169 -21.54 -7.92 -11.89
N PRO A 170 -22.58 -8.24 -12.68
CA PRO A 170 -22.78 -7.68 -14.02
C PRO A 170 -22.94 -6.15 -14.04
N ALA A 171 -23.53 -5.59 -12.98
CA ALA A 171 -23.73 -4.14 -12.85
C ALA A 171 -22.40 -3.36 -12.79
N LEU A 172 -21.29 -4.02 -12.43
CA LEU A 172 -19.97 -3.42 -12.27
C LEU A 172 -19.02 -3.68 -13.43
N TRP A 173 -19.48 -4.36 -14.49
CA TRP A 173 -18.63 -4.62 -15.65
C TRP A 173 -18.18 -3.33 -16.35
N ASN A 174 -18.99 -2.26 -16.25
CA ASN A 174 -18.66 -0.93 -16.77
C ASN A 174 -17.79 -0.08 -15.80
N ALA A 175 -17.47 -0.59 -14.61
CA ALA A 175 -16.68 0.09 -13.59
C ALA A 175 -15.19 -0.32 -13.63
N GLU A 176 -14.62 -0.43 -14.83
CA GLU A 176 -13.26 -0.91 -15.07
C GLU A 176 -12.22 -0.18 -14.22
N ALA A 177 -12.32 1.14 -14.12
CA ALA A 177 -11.40 1.96 -13.34
C ALA A 177 -11.42 1.63 -11.83
N LEU A 178 -12.60 1.34 -11.27
CA LEU A 178 -12.74 0.93 -9.88
C LEU A 178 -12.09 -0.44 -9.66
N LEU A 179 -12.43 -1.42 -10.51
CA LEU A 179 -11.88 -2.77 -10.42
C LEU A 179 -10.35 -2.72 -10.54
N ARG A 180 -9.81 -2.02 -11.55
CA ARG A 180 -8.36 -1.87 -11.73
C ARG A 180 -7.70 -1.27 -10.48
N GLY A 181 -8.27 -0.22 -9.90
CA GLY A 181 -7.73 0.41 -8.69
C GLY A 181 -7.71 -0.54 -7.48
N LEU A 182 -8.76 -1.31 -7.27
CA LEU A 182 -8.82 -2.30 -6.17
C LEU A 182 -7.83 -3.44 -6.39
N TYR A 183 -7.66 -3.90 -7.64
CA TYR A 183 -6.66 -4.90 -8.01
C TYR A 183 -5.23 -4.41 -7.75
N GLU A 184 -4.91 -3.18 -8.15
CA GLU A 184 -3.59 -2.57 -7.89
C GLU A 184 -3.31 -2.48 -6.38
N GLN A 185 -4.31 -2.08 -5.59
CA GLN A 185 -4.20 -2.02 -4.14
C GLN A 185 -4.00 -3.40 -3.51
N PHE A 186 -4.78 -4.40 -3.92
CA PHE A 186 -4.65 -5.78 -3.45
C PHE A 186 -3.25 -6.33 -3.72
N ARG A 187 -2.70 -6.07 -4.90
CA ARG A 187 -1.32 -6.46 -5.23
C ARG A 187 -0.27 -5.72 -4.40
N ALA A 188 -0.48 -4.43 -4.15
CA ALA A 188 0.44 -3.64 -3.34
C ALA A 188 0.53 -4.19 -1.90
N VAL A 189 -0.57 -4.71 -1.37
CA VAL A 189 -0.64 -5.32 -0.03
C VAL A 189 -0.09 -6.74 -0.04
N THR A 190 -0.59 -7.61 -0.92
CA THR A 190 -0.20 -9.04 -0.96
C THR A 190 1.21 -9.28 -1.49
N GLY A 191 1.73 -8.41 -2.36
CA GLY A 191 3.10 -8.50 -2.89
C GLY A 191 4.19 -8.30 -1.82
N GLN A 192 3.84 -7.82 -0.63
CA GLN A 192 4.75 -7.71 0.52
C GLN A 192 4.87 -9.01 1.32
N VAL A 193 4.01 -10.00 1.06
CA VAL A 193 3.96 -11.27 1.79
C VAL A 193 4.26 -12.41 0.81
N PRO A 194 5.51 -12.92 0.81
CA PRO A 194 5.87 -14.07 0.01
C PRO A 194 5.01 -15.29 0.37
N ASP A 195 4.60 -16.06 -0.64
CA ASP A 195 3.88 -17.33 -0.50
C ASP A 195 2.54 -17.25 0.27
N ASP A 196 1.83 -16.13 0.16
CA ASP A 196 0.47 -16.01 0.71
C ASP A 196 -0.53 -16.90 -0.04
N ALA A 197 -0.91 -18.02 0.59
CA ALA A 197 -1.84 -18.99 0.03
C ALA A 197 -3.23 -18.41 -0.26
N ARG A 198 -3.76 -17.57 0.63
CA ARG A 198 -5.09 -16.98 0.46
C ARG A 198 -5.09 -15.97 -0.68
N ALA A 199 -4.02 -15.19 -0.81
CA ALA A 199 -3.86 -14.30 -1.96
C ALA A 199 -3.80 -15.08 -3.28
N ALA A 200 -3.09 -16.22 -3.30
CA ALA A 200 -3.03 -17.09 -4.48
C ALA A 200 -4.41 -17.65 -4.86
N GLU A 201 -5.22 -18.09 -3.88
CA GLU A 201 -6.60 -18.53 -4.10
C GLU A 201 -7.47 -17.43 -4.72
N ILE A 202 -7.41 -16.21 -4.16
CA ILE A 202 -8.18 -15.06 -4.66
C ILE A 202 -7.79 -14.73 -6.10
N VAL A 203 -6.48 -14.66 -6.39
CA VAL A 203 -5.98 -14.41 -7.75
C VAL A 203 -6.45 -15.47 -8.73
N HIS A 204 -6.42 -16.75 -8.32
CA HIS A 204 -6.89 -17.85 -9.14
C HIS A 204 -8.38 -17.72 -9.46
N ALA A 205 -9.23 -17.52 -8.44
CA ALA A 205 -10.67 -17.35 -8.63
C ALA A 205 -11.01 -16.11 -9.49
N LEU A 206 -10.32 -14.98 -9.29
CA LEU A 206 -10.51 -13.79 -10.12
C LEU A 206 -10.12 -14.03 -11.59
N THR A 207 -9.09 -14.84 -11.82
CA THR A 207 -8.63 -15.20 -13.18
C THR A 207 -9.65 -16.08 -13.89
N GLU A 208 -10.32 -16.99 -13.17
CA GLU A 208 -11.39 -17.83 -13.70
C GLU A 208 -12.65 -17.03 -14.01
N GLU A 209 -13.05 -16.11 -13.14
CA GLU A 209 -14.26 -15.29 -13.32
C GLU A 209 -14.10 -14.20 -14.37
N ARG A 210 -12.92 -13.57 -14.44
CA ARG A 210 -12.64 -12.42 -15.30
C ARG A 210 -11.36 -12.65 -16.11
N PRO A 211 -11.37 -13.58 -17.07
CA PRO A 211 -10.20 -13.83 -17.93
C PRO A 211 -9.83 -12.60 -18.78
N ASP A 212 -10.78 -11.72 -19.05
CA ASP A 212 -10.61 -10.46 -19.78
C ASP A 212 -9.64 -9.48 -19.09
N VAL A 213 -9.67 -9.43 -17.75
CA VAL A 213 -8.86 -8.46 -16.97
C VAL A 213 -7.53 -9.04 -16.49
N VAL A 214 -7.18 -10.26 -16.88
CA VAL A 214 -5.95 -10.94 -16.45
C VAL A 214 -4.69 -10.14 -16.81
N HIS A 215 -4.74 -9.35 -17.88
CA HIS A 215 -3.65 -8.50 -18.30
C HIS A 215 -3.31 -7.40 -17.27
N TRP A 216 -4.22 -7.01 -16.37
CA TRP A 216 -3.94 -6.06 -15.28
C TRP A 216 -2.90 -6.60 -14.28
N TRP A 217 -2.83 -7.92 -14.10
CA TRP A 217 -1.80 -8.57 -13.28
C TRP A 217 -0.38 -8.41 -13.86
N ARG A 218 -0.26 -8.10 -15.16
CA ARG A 218 1.04 -7.97 -15.85
C ARG A 218 1.65 -6.57 -15.70
N CYS A 219 0.85 -5.56 -15.42
CA CYS A 219 1.34 -4.20 -15.18
C CYS A 219 2.03 -4.11 -13.81
N ARG A 220 3.31 -3.72 -13.79
CA ARG A 220 4.11 -3.52 -12.56
C ARG A 220 3.96 -2.12 -11.97
N ALA A 221 3.04 -1.31 -12.48
CA ALA A 221 2.81 0.04 -11.96
C ALA A 221 2.03 -0.05 -10.65
N VAL A 222 2.60 0.51 -9.59
CA VAL A 222 1.92 0.72 -8.30
C VAL A 222 1.44 2.17 -8.33
N GLU A 223 0.17 2.41 -8.64
CA GLU A 223 -0.47 3.72 -8.46
C GLU A 223 -1.33 3.73 -7.19
N ASP A 224 -1.51 4.91 -6.59
CA ASP A 224 -2.40 5.09 -5.44
C ASP A 224 -3.87 4.88 -5.89
N PHE A 225 -4.65 4.12 -5.12
CA PHE A 225 -6.10 4.01 -5.33
C PHE A 225 -6.75 5.39 -5.33
N ARG A 226 -7.43 5.75 -6.42
CA ARG A 226 -8.21 6.98 -6.52
C ARG A 226 -9.68 6.69 -6.19
N PRO A 227 -10.30 7.45 -5.25
CA PRO A 227 -11.73 7.36 -5.01
C PRO A 227 -12.49 7.48 -6.33
N THR A 228 -13.23 6.44 -6.68
CA THR A 228 -14.01 6.39 -7.92
C THR A 228 -15.48 6.29 -7.54
N THR A 229 -16.26 7.31 -7.89
CA THR A 229 -17.72 7.27 -7.72
C THR A 229 -18.30 6.41 -8.84
N VAL A 230 -18.96 5.32 -8.45
CA VAL A 230 -19.71 4.47 -9.38
C VAL A 230 -21.20 4.68 -9.13
N ALA A 231 -21.93 5.08 -10.16
CA ALA A 231 -23.37 5.11 -10.12
C ALA A 231 -23.89 3.68 -10.32
N VAL A 232 -24.60 3.16 -9.32
CA VAL A 232 -25.31 1.88 -9.42
C VAL A 232 -26.73 2.23 -9.87
N GLY A 233 -27.07 1.86 -11.10
CA GLY A 233 -28.39 2.07 -11.69
C GLY A 233 -29.39 1.01 -11.27
#